data_AF-A0A9X2KR52-F1
#
_entry.id   AF-A0A9X2KR52-F1
#
_cell.length_a   1.000
_cell.length_b   1.000
_cell.length_c   1.000
_cell.angle_alpha   90.00
_cell.angle_beta   90.00
_cell.angle_gamma   90.00
#
_symmetry.space_group_name_H-M   'P 1'
#
loop_
_entity.id
_entity.type
_entity.pdbx_description
1 polymer ?
#
loop_
_entity_poly.entity_id
_entity_poly.type
_entity_poly.pdbx_seq_one_letter_code
_entity_poly.pdbx_strand_id
1 'polypeptide(L)'
;MNIVATTQTPPAFRSTAVVPGWLWRTHNEGDIAPSQMRTTHLFFTLRMIWNHSMPTSMRVGRNVKLYSFGARHDARYMRSAIVHIGAELFRRTDLPAWMKRELDEMAAHMRDVEAQHFIAEARALTFAGAA
;
A
#
# COMPACT_ATOMS: atom_id res chain seq x y z
N MET A 1 30.85 13.22 20.75
CA MET A 1 30.50 12.32 19.62
C MET A 1 29.01 12.49 19.38
N ASN A 2 28.63 13.24 18.35
CA ASN A 2 27.23 13.52 18.03
C ASN A 2 26.76 12.48 17.02
N ILE A 3 25.77 11.66 17.41
CA ILE A 3 25.10 10.74 16.50
C ILE A 3 24.01 11.55 15.79
N VAL A 4 24.17 11.67 14.48
CA VAL A 4 23.24 12.34 13.57
C VAL A 4 21.91 11.59 13.59
N ALA A 5 20.85 12.22 14.12
CA ALA A 5 19.49 11.71 13.98
C ALA A 5 19.09 11.80 12.51
N THR A 6 19.08 10.66 11.82
CA THR A 6 18.56 10.56 10.46
C THR A 6 17.06 10.75 10.53
N THR A 7 16.56 11.93 10.17
CA THR A 7 15.12 12.18 9.95
C THR A 7 14.69 11.37 8.73
N GLN A 8 14.27 10.13 8.95
CA GLN A 8 13.71 9.30 7.89
C GLN A 8 12.26 9.73 7.69
N THR A 9 12.03 10.50 6.62
CA THR A 9 10.69 10.90 6.16
C THR A 9 9.78 9.66 6.04
N PRO A 10 8.55 9.69 6.61
CA PRO A 10 7.61 8.57 6.47
C PRO A 10 7.27 8.36 4.99
N PRO A 11 7.05 7.10 4.56
CA PRO A 11 6.78 6.82 3.17
C PRO A 11 5.48 7.51 2.74
N ALA A 12 5.40 7.90 1.47
CA ALA A 12 4.15 8.02 0.74
C ALA A 12 4.07 6.81 -0.21
N PHE A 13 3.02 6.65 -1.01
CA PHE A 13 3.05 5.80 -2.23
C PHE A 13 4.30 6.05 -3.11
N ARG A 14 4.96 7.20 -2.94
CA ARG A 14 6.17 7.62 -3.64
C ARG A 14 7.49 7.29 -2.92
N SER A 15 7.48 6.90 -1.64
CA SER A 15 8.71 6.82 -0.82
C SER A 15 8.84 5.55 0.05
N THR A 16 8.14 4.48 -0.30
CA THR A 16 8.65 3.12 -0.06
C THR A 16 9.32 2.68 -1.34
N ALA A 17 10.62 2.37 -1.30
CA ALA A 17 11.37 2.02 -2.51
C ALA A 17 10.67 0.88 -3.24
N VAL A 18 10.17 1.15 -4.46
CA VAL A 18 9.73 0.10 -5.37
C VAL A 18 10.95 -0.78 -5.61
N VAL A 19 10.90 -2.00 -5.10
CA VAL A 19 11.97 -2.98 -5.19
C VAL A 19 12.03 -3.47 -6.63
N PRO A 20 13.17 -3.31 -7.33
CA PRO A 20 13.35 -3.89 -8.65
C PRO A 20 13.12 -5.40 -8.62
N GLY A 21 12.36 -5.92 -9.58
CA GLY A 21 12.06 -7.35 -9.66
C GLY A 21 11.01 -7.86 -8.68
N TRP A 22 10.23 -6.99 -8.03
CA TRP A 22 9.08 -7.43 -7.22
C TRP A 22 8.02 -8.11 -8.10
N LEU A 23 7.51 -9.26 -7.64
CA LEU A 23 6.50 -10.05 -8.34
C LEU A 23 5.29 -10.31 -7.45
N TRP A 24 4.10 -10.31 -8.07
CA TRP A 24 2.85 -10.74 -7.47
C TRP A 24 2.76 -12.27 -7.51
N ARG A 25 2.60 -12.88 -6.33
CA ARG A 25 2.42 -14.33 -6.15
C ARG A 25 0.99 -14.68 -6.49
N THR A 26 0.78 -15.26 -7.67
CA THR A 26 -0.54 -15.80 -8.03
C THR A 26 -0.77 -17.14 -7.32
N HIS A 27 -2.01 -17.60 -7.29
CA HIS A 27 -2.35 -18.89 -6.68
C HIS A 27 -1.87 -20.08 -7.53
N ASN A 28 -1.92 -19.98 -8.87
CA ASN A 28 -1.75 -21.13 -9.79
C ASN A 28 -0.77 -20.90 -10.96
N GLU A 29 -0.36 -19.68 -11.26
CA GLU A 29 0.32 -19.32 -12.53
C GLU A 29 1.77 -18.83 -12.31
N GLY A 30 2.32 -19.08 -11.13
CA GLY A 30 3.64 -18.56 -10.75
C GLY A 30 3.60 -17.09 -10.33
N ASP A 31 4.77 -16.45 -10.40
CA ASP A 31 4.97 -15.07 -9.95
C ASP A 31 4.97 -14.13 -11.18
N ILE A 32 4.14 -13.08 -11.16
CA ILE A 32 3.96 -12.15 -12.30
C ILE A 32 4.36 -10.72 -11.93
N ALA A 33 5.04 -10.02 -12.83
CA ALA A 33 5.37 -8.61 -12.59
C ALA A 33 4.10 -7.73 -12.76
N PRO A 34 3.90 -6.70 -11.91
CA PRO A 34 2.78 -5.76 -12.07
C PRO A 34 2.65 -5.19 -13.47
N SER A 35 3.77 -4.84 -14.11
CA SER A 35 3.81 -4.30 -15.48
C SER A 35 3.30 -5.29 -16.55
N GLN A 36 3.35 -6.60 -16.29
CA GLN A 36 2.86 -7.64 -17.19
C GLN A 36 1.36 -7.95 -17.01
N MET A 37 0.76 -7.47 -15.91
CA MET A 37 -0.67 -7.68 -15.65
C MET A 37 -1.52 -6.69 -16.48
N ARG A 38 -2.69 -7.14 -16.95
CA ARG A 38 -3.71 -6.24 -17.53
C ARG A 38 -4.16 -5.22 -16.49
N THR A 39 -4.42 -3.98 -16.90
CA THR A 39 -4.77 -2.86 -15.99
C THR A 39 -5.95 -3.18 -15.09
N THR A 40 -6.99 -3.78 -15.66
CA THR A 40 -8.18 -4.19 -14.91
C THR A 40 -7.86 -5.25 -13.86
N HIS A 41 -7.06 -6.26 -14.22
CA HIS A 41 -6.66 -7.33 -13.30
C HIS A 41 -5.77 -6.80 -12.18
N LEU A 42 -4.81 -5.93 -12.52
CA LEU A 42 -3.93 -5.27 -11.57
C LEU A 42 -4.73 -4.41 -10.57
N PHE A 43 -5.69 -3.62 -11.07
CA PHE A 43 -6.56 -2.80 -10.23
C PHE A 43 -7.40 -3.64 -9.26
N PHE A 44 -8.06 -4.70 -9.75
CA PHE A 44 -8.87 -5.55 -8.87
C PHE A 44 -8.02 -6.32 -7.86
N THR A 45 -6.77 -6.66 -8.22
CA THR A 45 -5.81 -7.24 -7.28
C THR A 45 -5.49 -6.26 -6.16
N LEU A 46 -5.18 -4.99 -6.48
CA LEU A 46 -4.97 -3.96 -5.46
C LEU A 46 -6.21 -3.79 -4.57
N ARG A 47 -7.38 -3.64 -5.17
CA ARG A 47 -8.63 -3.41 -4.44
C ARG A 47 -8.95 -4.55 -3.49
N MET A 48 -8.70 -5.78 -3.90
CA MET A 48 -8.86 -6.97 -3.07
C MET A 48 -7.93 -6.92 -1.84
N ILE A 49 -6.64 -6.68 -2.06
CA ILE A 49 -5.62 -6.58 -1.00
C ILE A 49 -6.00 -5.44 -0.05
N TRP A 50 -6.29 -4.25 -0.59
CA TRP A 50 -6.68 -3.06 0.16
C TRP A 50 -7.89 -3.33 1.06
N ASN A 51 -8.99 -3.80 0.49
CA ASN A 51 -10.23 -4.00 1.23
C ASN A 51 -10.11 -5.09 2.31
N HIS A 52 -9.23 -6.07 2.11
CA HIS A 52 -8.93 -7.06 3.12
C HIS A 52 -8.10 -6.47 4.27
N SER A 53 -7.09 -5.67 3.97
CA SER A 53 -6.14 -5.15 4.95
C SER A 53 -6.64 -3.92 5.73
N MET A 54 -7.62 -3.18 5.20
CA MET A 54 -8.06 -1.91 5.76
C MET A 54 -9.36 -2.03 6.59
N PRO A 55 -9.55 -1.15 7.60
CA PRO A 55 -10.80 -1.09 8.36
C PRO A 55 -11.97 -0.72 7.44
N THR A 56 -13.19 -1.11 7.84
CA THR A 56 -14.42 -0.95 7.02
C THR A 56 -14.62 0.48 6.50
N SER A 57 -14.26 1.51 7.28
CA SER A 57 -14.38 2.92 6.90
C SER A 57 -13.44 3.38 5.77
N MET A 58 -12.39 2.61 5.48
CA MET A 58 -11.40 2.92 4.44
C MET A 58 -11.52 2.00 3.21
N ARG A 59 -12.50 1.10 3.19
CA ARG A 59 -12.71 0.19 2.06
C ARG A 59 -13.38 0.92 0.91
N VAL A 60 -13.01 0.57 -0.31
CA VAL A 60 -13.49 1.21 -1.53
C VAL A 60 -14.29 0.26 -2.42
N GLY A 61 -15.12 0.86 -3.28
CA GLY A 61 -15.98 0.15 -4.22
C GLY A 61 -17.28 -0.35 -3.59
N ARG A 62 -18.22 -0.73 -4.46
CA ARG A 62 -19.49 -1.36 -4.05
C ARG A 62 -19.30 -2.86 -3.89
N ASN A 63 -20.02 -3.47 -2.93
CA ASN A 63 -20.01 -4.91 -2.65
C ASN A 63 -18.61 -5.46 -2.34
N VAL A 64 -18.03 -4.97 -1.23
CA VAL A 64 -16.74 -5.44 -0.72
C VAL A 64 -16.78 -6.95 -0.51
N LYS A 65 -15.85 -7.66 -1.17
CA LYS A 65 -15.59 -9.07 -0.92
C LYS A 65 -14.31 -9.20 -0.12
N LEU A 66 -14.39 -9.87 1.02
CA LEU A 66 -13.24 -10.22 1.84
C LEU A 66 -12.74 -11.61 1.43
N TYR A 67 -11.41 -11.75 1.37
CA TYR A 67 -10.74 -12.95 0.94
C TYR A 67 -9.93 -13.54 2.08
N SER A 68 -9.75 -14.86 2.07
CA SER A 68 -8.76 -15.53 2.91
C SER A 68 -7.46 -15.66 2.11
N PHE A 69 -6.36 -15.18 2.68
CA PHE A 69 -5.04 -15.26 2.08
C PHE A 69 -4.26 -16.42 2.69
N GLY A 70 -3.56 -17.18 1.84
CA GLY A 70 -2.71 -18.29 2.29
C GLY A 70 -1.40 -17.80 2.91
N ALA A 71 -0.62 -18.73 3.47
CA ALA A 71 0.65 -18.42 4.16
C ALA A 71 1.69 -17.70 3.29
N ARG A 72 1.59 -17.78 1.95
CA ARG A 72 2.47 -17.09 1.01
C ARG A 72 2.20 -15.58 0.90
N HIS A 73 1.11 -15.10 1.52
CA HIS A 73 0.62 -13.72 1.48
C HIS A 73 0.55 -13.13 2.89
N ASP A 74 1.67 -13.16 3.60
CA ASP A 74 1.77 -12.56 4.94
C ASP A 74 1.55 -11.03 4.92
N ALA A 75 1.34 -10.44 6.10
CA ALA A 75 1.04 -9.03 6.26
C ALA A 75 2.13 -8.10 5.66
N ARG A 76 3.40 -8.50 5.73
CA ARG A 76 4.52 -7.72 5.17
C ARG A 76 4.48 -7.75 3.65
N TYR A 77 4.25 -8.93 3.07
CA TYR A 77 4.10 -9.11 1.64
C TYR A 77 2.90 -8.34 1.10
N MET A 78 1.76 -8.40 1.77
CA MET A 78 0.54 -7.68 1.39
C MET A 78 0.73 -6.16 1.43
N ARG A 79 1.42 -5.64 2.46
CA ARG A 79 1.80 -4.22 2.51
C ARG A 79 2.71 -3.84 1.35
N SER A 80 3.70 -4.68 1.02
CA SER A 80 4.56 -4.46 -0.14
C SER A 80 3.76 -4.49 -1.45
N ALA A 81 2.76 -5.36 -1.57
CA ALA A 81 1.91 -5.47 -2.75
C ALA A 81 1.11 -4.19 -2.98
N ILE A 82 0.53 -3.59 -1.92
CA ILE A 82 -0.19 -2.30 -2.02
C ILE A 82 0.73 -1.26 -2.67
N VAL A 83 1.97 -1.12 -2.18
CA VAL A 83 2.94 -0.15 -2.70
C VAL A 83 3.28 -0.40 -4.16
N HIS A 84 3.73 -1.62 -4.52
CA HIS A 84 4.26 -1.90 -5.85
C HIS A 84 3.15 -1.88 -6.91
N ILE A 85 2.00 -2.46 -6.59
CA ILE A 85 0.85 -2.48 -7.49
C ILE A 85 0.27 -1.07 -7.65
N GLY A 86 0.11 -0.33 -6.56
CA GLY A 86 -0.38 1.05 -6.63
C GLY A 86 0.56 1.96 -7.41
N ALA A 87 1.87 1.88 -7.17
CA ALA A 87 2.86 2.64 -7.93
C ALA A 87 2.82 2.35 -9.43
N GLU A 88 2.63 1.08 -9.81
CA GLU A 88 2.43 0.71 -11.21
C GLU A 88 1.13 1.31 -11.76
N LEU A 89 0.00 1.18 -11.06
CA LEU A 89 -1.28 1.75 -11.50
C LEU A 89 -1.21 3.28 -11.67
N PHE A 90 -0.52 4.00 -10.79
CA PHE A 90 -0.35 5.46 -10.93
C PHE A 90 0.47 5.87 -12.17
N ARG A 91 1.23 4.97 -12.78
CA ARG A 91 1.95 5.22 -14.04
C ARG A 91 1.12 4.88 -15.27
N ARG A 92 0.01 4.14 -15.11
CA ARG A 92 -0.83 3.73 -16.23
C ARG A 92 -1.72 4.87 -16.71
N THR A 93 -1.84 4.97 -18.03
CA THR A 93 -2.65 6.00 -18.69
C THR A 93 -4.01 5.48 -19.17
N ASP A 94 -4.25 4.16 -19.07
CA ASP A 94 -5.45 3.48 -19.56
C ASP A 94 -6.47 3.16 -18.45
N LEU A 95 -6.38 3.82 -17.30
CA LEU A 95 -7.31 3.67 -16.18
C LEU A 95 -8.66 4.33 -16.49
N PRO A 96 -9.79 3.59 -16.43
CA PRO A 96 -11.12 4.19 -16.42
C PRO A 96 -11.28 5.17 -15.25
N ALA A 97 -12.03 6.26 -15.46
CA ALA A 97 -12.20 7.33 -14.46
C ALA A 97 -12.66 6.84 -13.09
N TRP A 98 -13.52 5.82 -13.03
CA TRP A 98 -14.00 5.25 -11.77
C TRP A 98 -12.92 4.46 -11.02
N MET A 99 -12.01 3.76 -11.73
CA MET A 99 -10.85 3.09 -11.11
C MET A 99 -9.88 4.12 -10.57
N LYS A 100 -9.64 5.20 -11.34
CA LYS A 100 -8.78 6.30 -10.91
C LYS A 100 -9.30 6.93 -9.61
N ARG A 101 -10.61 7.18 -9.52
CA ARG A 101 -11.22 7.70 -8.29
C ARG A 101 -11.00 6.79 -7.08
N GLU A 102 -11.27 5.49 -7.20
CA GLU A 102 -11.02 4.53 -6.11
C GLU A 102 -9.52 4.46 -5.75
N LEU A 103 -8.63 4.52 -6.74
CA LEU A 103 -7.18 4.54 -6.51
C LEU A 103 -6.73 5.82 -5.77
N ASP A 104 -7.29 6.97 -6.14
CA ASP A 104 -7.03 8.24 -5.47
C ASP A 104 -7.57 8.25 -4.02
N GLU A 105 -8.72 7.62 -3.76
CA GLU A 105 -9.28 7.42 -2.41
C GLU A 105 -8.34 6.57 -1.54
N MET A 106 -7.84 5.44 -2.06
CA MET A 106 -6.85 4.61 -1.36
C MET A 106 -5.58 5.42 -1.02
N ALA A 107 -5.09 6.22 -1.96
CA ALA A 107 -3.91 7.05 -1.75
C ALA A 107 -4.11 8.20 -0.77
N ALA A 108 -5.32 8.74 -0.64
CA ALA A 108 -5.65 9.69 0.41
C ALA A 108 -5.55 9.03 1.80
N HIS A 109 -6.14 7.85 1.97
CA HIS A 109 -6.09 7.13 3.24
C HIS A 109 -4.67 6.74 3.68
N MET A 110 -3.80 6.34 2.75
CA MET A 110 -2.41 6.04 3.13
C MET A 110 -1.71 7.26 3.71
N ARG A 111 -1.88 8.44 3.12
CA ARG A 111 -1.29 9.68 3.62
C ARG A 111 -1.77 10.01 5.04
N ASP A 112 -3.06 9.77 5.31
CA ASP A 112 -3.63 10.01 6.63
C ASP A 112 -3.07 9.03 7.69
N VAL A 113 -2.94 7.74 7.34
CA VAL A 113 -2.38 6.71 8.23
C VAL A 113 -0.90 6.99 8.52
N GLU A 114 -0.13 7.38 7.50
CA GLU A 114 1.29 7.74 7.63
C GLU A 114 1.46 8.96 8.53
N ALA A 115 0.62 9.99 8.34
CA ALA A 115 0.61 11.18 9.21
C ALA A 115 0.27 10.84 10.67
N GLN A 116 -0.72 9.97 10.89
CA GLN A 116 -1.09 9.51 12.23
C GLN A 116 0.03 8.73 12.93
N HIS A 117 0.72 7.85 12.21
CA HIS A 117 1.86 7.11 12.75
C HIS A 117 3.01 8.04 13.15
N PHE A 118 3.35 8.99 12.27
CA PHE A 118 4.38 9.99 12.55
C PHE A 118 4.05 10.85 13.79
N ILE A 119 2.79 11.30 13.92
CA ILE A 119 2.34 12.06 15.09
C ILE A 119 2.44 11.20 16.36
N ALA A 120 2.10 9.92 16.30
CA ALA A 120 2.20 9.00 17.44
C ALA A 120 3.66 8.80 17.88
N GLU A 121 4.58 8.60 16.93
CA GLU A 121 6.02 8.49 17.20
C GLU A 121 6.59 9.79 17.78
N ALA A 122 6.27 10.94 17.20
CA ALA A 122 6.71 12.25 17.71
C ALA A 122 6.21 12.51 19.14
N ARG A 123 4.98 12.10 19.46
CA ARG A 123 4.44 12.15 20.82
C ARG A 123 5.21 11.22 21.76
N ALA A 124 5.43 9.96 21.36
CA ALA A 124 6.17 9.00 22.18
C ALA A 124 7.59 9.47 22.53
N LEU A 125 8.28 10.10 21.57
CA LEU A 125 9.61 10.70 21.79
C LEU A 125 9.58 11.94 22.69
N THR A 126 8.51 12.74 22.63
CA THR A 126 8.34 13.93 23.49
C THR A 126 8.08 13.54 24.95
N PHE A 127 7.37 12.42 25.21
CA PHE A 127 7.13 11.92 26.56
C PHE A 127 8.31 11.13 27.15
N ALA A 128 9.14 10.50 26.32
CA ALA A 128 10.31 9.73 26.77
C ALA A 128 11.51 10.60 27.21
N GLY A 129 11.51 11.90 26.90
CA GLY A 129 12.57 12.85 27.27
C GLY A 129 12.28 13.71 28.50
N ALA A 130 11.19 13.45 29.23
CA ALA A 130 10.75 14.24 30.38
C ALA A 130 10.94 13.54 31.75
N ALA A 131 11.76 12.48 31.81
CA ALA A 131 12.06 11.74 33.04
C ALA A 131 13.52 11.93 33.47
#